data_AF-A0A8E5HUA4-F1
#
_entry.id   AF-A0A8E5HUA4-F1
#
_cell.length_a   1.000
_cell.length_b   1.000
_cell.length_c   1.000
_cell.angle_alpha   90.00
_cell.angle_beta   90.00
_cell.angle_gamma   90.00
#
_symmetry.space_group_name_H-M   'P 1'
#
loop_
_entity.id
_entity.type
_entity.pdbx_description
1 polymer ?
#
loop_
_entity_poly.entity_id
_entity_poly.type
_entity_poly.pdbx_seq_one_letter_code
_entity_poly.pdbx_strand_id
1 'polypeptide(L)'
;MPRHIGRARVDEFLATLSPQDLLYLRRRLGTIPRLAGLAHLPAEITSMIALQLSLDDFVHCRLVCRSWLASWTQDAVITAICHHFFPGMLEKHGDSTPRQLLQSALARHLRRARSQPSQFFLPWDRRVRSPVFGGREPAPNDDIGISSARVAYRPPGPPVFYDGGRLAWQLDSVTVVVDDLRTCRRRFCRFSAALIAGERMSLQGMSRSLLVFAATKGGFDDLNFNMVKIWRGSDDEWRRISLPGPFARCVVQGERVAVVTRQGLVLTWSWGGPTVELLMADGISCDDVRGRSIPGVILHPDKPDVSYVASITCPGPTNTSQPLPRACKVTVVRYEHDQPTKQWQEAIHEASMAQPPAEHALPSRATPLCPEISPYGLYSLGTLLAADGNLDPPHVVEFAAVAFSIYKESFVQRECGAQDHRGGNARREFWLDPTTWGLGHREEDMAPWARDAVTAPRFVWLDGGMETPDGAALVGEVGAGVGVSEPCRVFGDEDFQLLVTGRGILVRAYARTALLAPRMRELAAAQAAVEKTALVDAVRPVDLKPLGGTRL
;
A
#
# COMPACT_ATOMS: atom_id res chain seq x y z
N MET A 1 1.75 5.75 35.05
CA MET A 1 2.36 5.63 36.40
C MET A 1 3.06 4.29 36.42
N PRO A 2 4.41 4.23 36.53
CA PRO A 2 5.14 4.55 37.76
C PRO A 2 6.29 5.55 37.51
N ARG A 3 6.35 6.65 38.29
CA ARG A 3 7.36 7.73 38.17
C ARG A 3 8.47 7.68 39.23
N HIS A 4 8.49 6.67 40.11
CA HIS A 4 9.32 6.72 41.33
C HIS A 4 10.57 5.81 41.34
N ILE A 5 10.70 4.86 40.41
CA ILE A 5 11.77 3.83 40.50
C ILE A 5 13.15 4.41 40.13
N GLY A 6 13.22 5.29 39.11
CA GLY A 6 14.50 5.86 38.67
C GLY A 6 15.11 6.84 39.66
N ARG A 7 14.28 7.65 40.33
CA ARG A 7 14.77 8.66 41.28
C ARG A 7 15.25 8.03 42.59
N ALA A 8 14.49 7.06 43.11
CA ALA A 8 14.86 6.34 44.32
C ALA A 8 16.20 5.59 44.18
N ARG A 9 16.46 4.94 43.03
CA ARG A 9 17.74 4.25 42.78
C ARG A 9 18.92 5.21 42.64
N VAL A 10 18.70 6.37 42.02
CA VAL A 10 19.73 7.40 41.94
C VAL A 10 20.00 7.99 43.32
N ASP A 11 18.96 8.26 44.12
CA ASP A 11 19.10 8.78 45.47
C ASP A 11 19.78 7.77 46.41
N GLU A 12 19.46 6.48 46.27
CA GLU A 12 20.11 5.37 47.00
C GLU A 12 21.59 5.25 46.62
N PHE A 13 21.93 5.30 45.33
CA PHE A 13 23.32 5.31 44.87
C PHE A 13 24.07 6.56 45.38
N LEU A 14 23.46 7.74 45.30
CA LEU A 14 24.07 8.98 45.79
C LEU A 14 24.28 8.95 47.31
N ALA A 15 23.43 8.24 48.07
CA ALA A 15 23.59 8.05 49.51
C ALA A 15 24.74 7.08 49.86
N THR A 16 25.16 6.21 48.95
CA THR A 16 26.34 5.34 49.13
C THR A 16 27.68 6.03 48.88
N LEU A 17 27.65 7.24 48.28
CA LEU A 17 28.86 7.97 47.93
C LEU A 17 29.42 8.76 49.12
N SER A 18 30.75 8.78 49.24
CA SER A 18 31.40 9.60 50.27
C SER A 18 31.28 11.10 49.94
N PRO A 19 31.44 11.99 50.93
CA PRO A 19 31.49 13.43 50.69
C PRO A 19 32.57 13.86 49.69
N GLN A 20 33.68 13.10 49.60
CA GLN A 20 34.74 13.35 48.63
C GLN A 20 34.33 12.93 47.21
N ASP A 21 33.59 11.83 47.06
CA ASP A 21 33.06 11.39 45.76
C ASP A 21 32.01 12.37 45.22
N LEU A 22 31.16 12.92 46.10
CA LEU A 22 30.19 13.96 45.73
C LEU A 22 30.88 15.25 45.29
N LEU A 23 31.95 15.67 45.96
CA LEU A 23 32.75 16.83 45.56
C LEU A 23 33.52 16.58 44.25
N TYR A 24 34.04 15.36 44.05
CA TYR A 24 34.69 14.94 42.82
C TYR A 24 33.72 14.95 41.65
N LEU A 25 32.54 14.36 41.81
CA LEU A 25 31.45 14.40 40.82
C LEU A 25 31.02 15.83 40.54
N ARG A 26 30.88 16.68 41.56
CA ARG A 26 30.55 18.11 41.37
C ARG A 26 31.62 18.86 40.59
N ARG A 27 32.90 18.59 40.83
CA ARG A 27 34.03 19.17 40.07
C ARG A 27 34.06 18.65 38.63
N ARG A 28 33.86 17.35 38.41
CA ARG A 28 33.81 16.72 37.09
C ARG A 28 32.59 17.21 36.29
N LEU A 29 31.39 17.20 36.88
CA LEU A 29 30.17 17.70 36.25
C LEU A 29 30.22 19.23 36.01
N GLY A 30 30.91 19.98 36.87
CA GLY A 30 31.15 21.42 36.68
C GLY A 30 32.18 21.76 35.59
N THR A 31 32.99 20.78 35.16
CA THR A 31 34.00 20.92 34.10
C THR A 31 33.59 20.26 32.77
N ILE A 32 32.49 19.51 32.75
CA ILE A 32 31.84 19.13 31.49
C ILE A 32 31.31 20.44 30.88
N PRO A 33 31.77 20.86 29.68
CA PRO A 33 31.19 22.02 29.02
C PRO A 33 29.68 21.78 28.98
N ARG A 34 28.93 22.72 29.55
CA ARG A 34 27.49 22.60 29.78
C ARG A 34 26.85 22.50 28.39
N LEU A 35 26.71 21.28 27.89
CA LEU A 35 26.11 21.01 26.58
C LEU A 35 24.76 21.71 26.59
N ALA A 36 24.53 22.56 25.59
CA ALA A 36 23.28 23.28 25.48
C ALA A 36 22.15 22.26 25.54
N GLY A 37 21.32 22.35 26.58
CA GLY A 37 20.11 21.53 26.64
C GLY A 37 19.25 21.82 25.41
N LEU A 38 18.42 20.87 24.99
CA LEU A 38 17.55 21.01 23.82
C LEU A 38 16.76 22.34 23.77
N ALA A 39 16.40 22.87 24.94
CA ALA A 39 15.74 24.17 25.12
C ALA A 39 16.51 25.38 24.60
N HIS A 40 17.84 25.25 24.53
CA HIS A 40 18.77 26.31 24.12
C HIS A 40 19.30 26.10 22.70
N LEU A 41 18.91 25.00 22.04
CA LEU A 41 19.26 24.77 20.65
C LEU A 41 18.34 25.59 19.75
N PRO A 42 18.86 26.15 18.65
CA PRO A 42 18.03 26.84 17.67
C PRO A 42 17.14 25.83 16.92
N ALA A 43 16.08 26.34 16.28
CA ALA A 43 15.03 25.52 15.67
C ALA A 43 15.58 24.64 14.54
N GLU A 44 16.59 25.12 13.83
CA GLU A 44 17.25 24.43 12.70
C GLU A 44 17.96 23.17 13.18
N ILE A 45 18.74 23.27 14.26
CA ILE A 45 19.43 22.12 14.86
C ILE A 45 18.42 21.15 15.46
N THR A 46 17.37 21.66 16.12
CA THR A 46 16.30 20.82 16.64
C THR A 46 15.56 20.07 15.52
N SER A 47 15.36 20.73 14.37
CA SER A 47 14.78 20.10 13.17
C SER A 47 15.69 18.99 12.65
N MET A 48 16.99 19.23 12.52
CA MET A 48 17.94 18.19 12.10
C MET A 48 17.91 16.97 13.01
N ILE A 49 17.84 17.17 14.33
CA ILE A 49 17.69 16.06 15.29
C ILE A 49 16.35 15.36 15.08
N ALA A 50 15.25 16.10 14.91
CA ALA A 50 13.92 15.54 14.71
C ALA A 50 13.86 14.59 13.51
N LEU A 51 14.58 14.92 12.42
CA LEU A 51 14.64 14.12 11.20
C LEU A 51 15.39 12.79 11.36
N GLN A 52 16.12 12.61 12.48
CA GLN A 52 16.81 11.35 12.81
C GLN A 52 15.99 10.45 13.73
N LEU A 53 14.85 10.93 14.25
CA LEU A 53 14.00 10.18 15.17
C LEU A 53 12.98 9.34 14.41
N SER A 54 12.51 8.24 15.00
CA SER A 54 11.25 7.64 14.54
C SER A 54 10.06 8.52 14.97
N LEU A 55 8.90 8.30 14.36
CA LEU A 55 7.69 9.04 14.74
C LEU A 55 7.29 8.75 16.20
N ASP A 56 7.51 7.52 16.67
CA ASP A 56 7.26 7.14 18.06
C ASP A 56 8.26 7.79 19.02
N ASP A 57 9.55 7.81 18.68
CA ASP A 57 10.57 8.49 19.49
C ASP A 57 10.27 9.98 19.60
N PHE A 58 9.88 10.63 18.50
CA PHE A 58 9.44 12.02 18.51
C PHE A 58 8.28 12.26 19.49
N VAL A 59 7.27 11.37 19.49
CA VAL A 59 6.16 11.45 20.46
C VAL A 59 6.67 11.30 21.89
N HIS A 60 7.57 10.36 22.16
CA HIS A 60 8.13 10.17 23.51
C HIS A 60 8.99 11.37 23.96
N CYS A 61 9.82 11.94 23.07
CA CYS A 61 10.62 13.12 23.35
C CYS A 61 9.75 14.32 23.77
N ARG A 62 8.57 14.49 23.16
CA ARG A 62 7.60 15.54 23.56
C ARG A 62 7.02 15.35 24.96
N LEU A 63 7.08 14.15 25.54
CA LEU A 63 6.53 13.82 26.85
C LEU A 63 7.57 13.92 27.99
N VAL A 64 8.84 14.18 27.68
CA VAL A 64 9.94 14.24 28.67
C VAL A 64 9.73 15.37 29.67
N CYS A 65 9.64 16.61 29.20
CA CYS A 65 9.39 17.79 30.04
C CYS A 65 8.76 18.93 29.23
N ARG A 66 8.26 19.98 29.92
CA ARG A 66 7.62 21.14 29.27
C ARG A 66 8.57 21.88 28.32
N SER A 67 9.84 21.97 28.66
CA SER A 67 10.83 22.65 27.84
C SER A 67 11.12 21.90 26.54
N TRP A 68 11.20 20.56 26.60
CA TRP A 68 11.34 19.72 25.41
C TRP A 68 10.10 19.82 24.55
N LEU A 69 8.91 19.74 25.15
CA LEU A 69 7.66 19.93 24.42
C LEU A 69 7.67 21.26 23.65
N ALA A 70 8.09 22.36 24.29
CA ALA A 70 8.20 23.66 23.62
C ALA A 70 9.14 23.61 22.41
N SER A 71 10.37 23.09 22.57
CA SER A 71 11.35 22.95 21.47
C SER A 71 10.81 22.12 20.30
N TRP A 72 10.21 20.96 20.58
CA TRP A 72 9.64 20.08 19.56
C TRP A 72 8.35 20.61 18.90
N THR A 73 7.75 21.66 19.47
CA THR A 73 6.53 22.29 18.94
C THR A 73 6.76 23.63 18.25
N GLN A 74 8.02 24.04 18.08
CA GLN A 74 8.37 25.20 17.26
C GLN A 74 7.94 24.95 15.81
N ASP A 75 7.42 26.00 15.15
CA ASP A 75 6.81 25.87 13.82
C ASP A 75 7.78 25.33 12.76
N ALA A 76 9.06 25.73 12.82
CA ALA A 76 10.10 25.21 11.92
C ALA A 76 10.32 23.69 12.09
N VAL A 77 10.37 23.22 13.34
CA VAL A 77 10.53 21.79 13.67
C VAL A 77 9.32 21.00 13.21
N ILE A 78 8.11 21.49 13.50
CA ILE A 78 6.86 20.88 13.07
C ILE A 78 6.80 20.79 11.55
N THR A 79 7.15 21.88 10.85
CA THR A 79 7.18 21.94 9.38
C THR A 79 8.16 20.94 8.79
N ALA A 80 9.37 20.84 9.36
CA ALA A 80 10.38 19.87 8.94
C ALA A 80 9.89 18.42 9.11
N ILE A 81 9.27 18.11 10.25
CA ILE A 81 8.67 16.80 10.54
C ILE A 81 7.53 16.49 9.56
N CYS A 82 6.65 17.46 9.29
CA CYS A 82 5.56 17.31 8.33
C CYS A 82 6.10 16.95 6.94
N HIS A 83 7.09 17.68 6.42
CA HIS A 83 7.68 17.37 5.12
C HIS A 83 8.41 16.03 5.08
N HIS A 84 9.00 15.60 6.20
CA HIS A 84 9.76 14.36 6.24
C HIS A 84 8.87 13.12 6.35
N PHE A 85 7.96 13.06 7.34
CA PHE A 85 7.12 11.88 7.59
C PHE A 85 5.83 11.88 6.78
N PHE A 86 5.35 13.05 6.36
CA PHE A 86 4.10 13.21 5.63
C PHE A 86 4.29 14.10 4.38
N PRO A 87 5.14 13.71 3.41
CA PRO A 87 5.39 14.52 2.23
C PRO A 87 4.10 14.86 1.48
N GLY A 88 3.89 16.15 1.17
CA GLY A 88 2.67 16.65 0.51
C GLY A 88 1.56 17.08 1.47
N MET A 89 1.69 16.84 2.78
CA MET A 89 0.62 17.15 3.74
C MET A 89 0.34 18.65 3.86
N LEU A 90 1.38 19.49 3.87
CA LEU A 90 1.22 20.94 4.01
C LEU A 90 0.70 21.54 2.70
N GLU A 91 1.18 21.05 1.57
CA GLU A 91 0.79 21.48 0.23
C GLU A 91 -0.67 21.12 -0.06
N LYS A 92 -1.12 19.94 0.39
CA LYS A 92 -2.53 19.51 0.27
C LYS A 92 -3.48 20.35 1.14
N HIS A 93 -3.03 20.78 2.32
CA HIS A 93 -3.86 21.45 3.31
C HIS A 93 -3.38 22.87 3.61
N GLY A 94 -3.17 23.68 2.57
CA GLY A 94 -2.57 25.02 2.66
C GLY A 94 -3.21 25.97 3.67
N ASP A 95 -4.50 25.79 3.98
CA ASP A 95 -5.25 26.65 4.91
C ASP A 95 -5.09 26.26 6.39
N SER A 96 -4.56 25.06 6.68
CA SER A 96 -4.45 24.53 8.04
C SER A 96 -3.07 24.75 8.65
N THR A 97 -3.02 25.01 9.96
CA THR A 97 -1.73 25.17 10.63
C THR A 97 -0.94 23.85 10.64
N PRO A 98 0.39 23.87 10.38
CA PRO A 98 1.22 22.65 10.41
C PRO A 98 1.06 21.85 11.71
N ARG A 99 0.88 22.56 12.83
CA ARG A 99 0.66 21.96 14.14
C ARG A 99 -0.63 21.14 14.22
N GLN A 100 -1.75 21.66 13.71
CA GLN A 100 -3.03 20.93 13.70
C GLN A 100 -2.97 19.71 12.79
N LEU A 101 -2.33 19.84 11.63
CA LEU A 101 -2.14 18.75 10.69
C LEU A 101 -1.30 17.63 11.31
N LEU A 102 -0.15 17.98 11.91
CA LEU A 102 0.70 17.00 12.58
C LEU A 102 -0.03 16.34 13.76
N GLN A 103 -0.76 17.11 14.58
CA GLN A 103 -1.55 16.54 15.68
C GLN A 103 -2.56 15.51 15.19
N SER A 104 -3.27 15.81 14.09
CA SER A 104 -4.22 14.88 13.47
C SER A 104 -3.54 13.64 12.91
N ALA A 105 -2.37 13.79 12.26
CA ALA A 105 -1.57 12.68 11.75
C ALA A 105 -1.02 11.79 12.88
N LEU A 106 -0.47 12.39 13.94
CA LEU A 106 0.03 11.67 15.12
C LEU A 106 -1.10 10.97 15.88
N ALA A 107 -2.26 11.60 16.04
CA ALA A 107 -3.41 10.96 16.66
C ALA A 107 -3.82 9.70 15.87
N ARG A 108 -3.79 9.76 14.54
CA ARG A 108 -4.04 8.59 13.67
C ARG A 108 -2.99 7.51 13.83
N HIS A 109 -1.71 7.86 13.77
CA HIS A 109 -0.60 6.94 13.98
C HIS A 109 -0.70 6.21 15.33
N LEU A 110 -0.84 6.98 16.42
CA LEU A 110 -0.94 6.44 17.77
C LEU A 110 -2.20 5.60 17.99
N ARG A 111 -3.33 5.95 17.33
CA ARG A 111 -4.53 5.09 17.37
C ARG A 111 -4.22 3.72 16.81
N ARG A 112 -3.55 3.61 15.65
CA ARG A 112 -3.18 2.30 15.12
C ARG A 112 -2.18 1.56 16.00
N ALA A 113 -1.13 2.25 16.45
CA ALA A 113 -0.06 1.63 17.22
C ALA A 113 -0.49 1.17 18.63
N ARG A 114 -1.52 1.80 19.23
CA ARG A 114 -1.87 1.58 20.65
C ARG A 114 -3.29 1.10 20.90
N SER A 115 -4.20 1.19 19.94
CA SER A 115 -5.56 0.69 20.13
C SER A 115 -5.62 -0.81 19.85
N GLN A 116 -6.43 -1.52 20.64
CA GLN A 116 -6.87 -2.85 20.25
C GLN A 116 -7.91 -2.68 19.13
N PRO A 117 -7.61 -3.10 17.89
CA PRO A 117 -8.57 -2.98 16.81
C PRO A 117 -9.78 -3.85 17.11
N SER A 118 -10.96 -3.35 16.75
CA SER A 118 -12.14 -4.21 16.70
C SER A 118 -11.99 -5.10 15.46
N GLN A 119 -12.24 -6.40 15.58
CA GLN A 119 -12.03 -7.34 14.47
C GLN A 119 -13.30 -8.11 14.09
N PHE A 120 -13.43 -8.44 12.81
CA PHE A 120 -14.49 -9.32 12.31
C PHE A 120 -14.08 -10.01 11.01
N PHE A 121 -14.60 -11.21 10.78
CA PHE A 121 -14.33 -11.96 9.55
C PHE A 121 -15.47 -11.80 8.53
N LEU A 122 -15.14 -11.57 7.27
CA LEU A 122 -16.08 -11.55 6.16
C LEU A 122 -15.89 -12.83 5.35
N PRO A 123 -16.74 -13.85 5.54
CA PRO A 123 -16.68 -15.03 4.67
C PRO A 123 -17.07 -14.63 3.25
N TRP A 124 -16.58 -15.37 2.27
CA TRP A 124 -17.06 -15.27 0.89
C TRP A 124 -18.50 -15.77 0.81
N ASP A 125 -19.43 -14.83 0.97
CA ASP A 125 -20.85 -15.10 1.11
C ASP A 125 -21.64 -14.45 -0.03
N ARG A 126 -22.48 -15.26 -0.67
CA ARG A 126 -23.39 -14.84 -1.74
C ARG A 126 -24.61 -14.09 -1.22
N ARG A 127 -24.90 -14.16 0.08
CA ARG A 127 -26.11 -13.59 0.68
C ARG A 127 -26.16 -12.08 0.54
N VAL A 128 -27.34 -11.60 0.15
CA VAL A 128 -27.67 -10.17 0.07
C VAL A 128 -27.61 -9.50 1.44
N ARG A 129 -28.11 -10.20 2.46
CA ARG A 129 -27.98 -9.80 3.85
C ARG A 129 -26.98 -10.70 4.53
N SER A 130 -25.92 -10.10 5.08
CA SER A 130 -25.02 -10.79 5.99
C SER A 130 -25.24 -10.24 7.41
N PRO A 131 -24.73 -10.91 8.45
CA PRO A 131 -24.83 -10.37 9.81
C PRO A 131 -24.12 -9.00 9.96
N VAL A 132 -23.19 -8.67 9.05
CA VAL A 132 -22.53 -7.35 9.00
C VAL A 132 -23.30 -6.35 8.17
N PHE A 133 -23.66 -6.76 6.95
CA PHE A 133 -24.10 -5.83 5.93
C PHE A 133 -25.61 -5.89 5.74
N GLY A 134 -26.22 -4.72 5.87
CA GLY A 134 -27.57 -4.50 5.36
C GLY A 134 -27.53 -4.47 3.83
N GLY A 135 -28.27 -5.36 3.19
CA GLY A 135 -28.50 -5.32 1.76
C GLY A 135 -29.83 -4.65 1.43
N ARG A 136 -29.89 -3.89 0.34
CA ARG A 136 -31.15 -3.62 -0.35
C ARG A 136 -31.52 -4.90 -1.09
N GLU A 137 -32.73 -5.43 -0.87
CA GLU A 137 -33.19 -6.58 -1.63
C GLU A 137 -33.19 -6.23 -3.13
N PRO A 138 -32.65 -7.12 -3.98
CA PRO A 138 -32.77 -6.94 -5.42
C PRO A 138 -34.25 -6.98 -5.81
N ALA A 139 -34.58 -6.37 -6.95
CA ALA A 139 -35.94 -6.46 -7.48
C ALA A 139 -36.34 -7.94 -7.68
N PRO A 140 -37.61 -8.32 -7.47
CA PRO A 140 -38.05 -9.72 -7.43
C PRO A 140 -37.84 -10.54 -8.72
N ASN A 141 -37.39 -9.90 -9.82
CA ASN A 141 -37.09 -10.58 -11.08
C ASN A 141 -35.62 -11.03 -11.23
N ASP A 142 -34.77 -10.73 -10.25
CA ASP A 142 -33.32 -11.06 -10.26
C ASP A 142 -32.99 -12.37 -9.52
N ASP A 143 -34.00 -13.14 -9.10
CA ASP A 143 -33.85 -14.39 -8.32
C ASP A 143 -33.37 -15.58 -9.19
N ILE A 144 -32.22 -15.42 -9.83
CA ILE A 144 -31.44 -16.56 -10.31
C ILE A 144 -30.66 -17.11 -9.11
N GLY A 145 -31.30 -18.02 -8.36
CA GLY A 145 -30.67 -19.07 -7.56
C GLY A 145 -29.41 -18.68 -6.78
N ILE A 146 -29.48 -17.65 -5.94
CA ILE A 146 -28.39 -17.32 -5.01
C ILE A 146 -28.32 -18.45 -3.97
N SER A 147 -27.54 -19.49 -4.27
CA SER A 147 -27.21 -20.54 -3.31
C SER A 147 -26.65 -19.90 -2.04
N SER A 148 -27.22 -20.25 -0.89
CA SER A 148 -26.81 -19.77 0.44
C SER A 148 -25.46 -20.35 0.92
N ALA A 149 -24.74 -21.04 0.04
CA ALA A 149 -23.49 -21.73 0.31
C ALA A 149 -22.33 -20.75 0.45
N ARG A 150 -21.46 -21.01 1.43
CA ARG A 150 -20.16 -20.36 1.55
C ARG A 150 -19.25 -20.87 0.44
N VAL A 151 -18.48 -19.96 -0.13
CA VAL A 151 -17.55 -20.25 -1.21
C VAL A 151 -16.12 -20.25 -0.66
N ALA A 152 -15.30 -21.21 -1.05
CA ALA A 152 -13.86 -21.18 -0.80
C ALA A 152 -13.10 -20.97 -2.11
N TYR A 153 -12.17 -20.02 -2.12
CA TYR A 153 -11.25 -19.81 -3.24
C TYR A 153 -9.90 -20.41 -2.91
N ARG A 154 -9.12 -20.70 -3.96
CA ARG A 154 -7.71 -20.99 -3.79
C ARG A 154 -7.00 -19.72 -3.31
N PRO A 155 -5.98 -19.84 -2.42
CA PRO A 155 -5.15 -18.71 -2.06
C PRO A 155 -4.60 -18.01 -3.31
N PRO A 156 -4.53 -16.66 -3.30
CA PRO A 156 -4.81 -15.76 -2.18
C PRO A 156 -6.29 -15.33 -2.00
N GLY A 157 -7.21 -15.88 -2.80
CA GLY A 157 -8.61 -15.45 -2.87
C GLY A 157 -8.99 -14.89 -4.25
N PRO A 158 -10.24 -14.40 -4.42
CA PRO A 158 -10.69 -13.77 -5.66
C PRO A 158 -10.00 -12.40 -5.88
N PRO A 159 -10.14 -11.76 -7.05
CA PRO A 159 -9.80 -10.35 -7.22
C PRO A 159 -10.53 -9.49 -6.19
N VAL A 160 -9.77 -8.67 -5.45
CA VAL A 160 -10.28 -7.77 -4.41
C VAL A 160 -9.65 -6.39 -4.58
N PHE A 161 -10.47 -5.35 -4.50
CA PHE A 161 -10.05 -3.96 -4.55
C PHE A 161 -10.60 -3.20 -3.36
N TYR A 162 -9.81 -2.28 -2.83
CA TYR A 162 -10.15 -1.47 -1.67
C TYR A 162 -9.87 0.00 -1.96
N ASP A 163 -10.84 0.87 -1.70
CA ASP A 163 -10.66 2.32 -1.76
C ASP A 163 -11.43 2.96 -0.61
N GLY A 164 -10.69 3.44 0.38
CA GLY A 164 -11.19 4.26 1.48
C GLY A 164 -12.46 3.70 2.10
N GLY A 165 -12.39 2.56 2.78
CA GLY A 165 -13.51 1.91 3.47
C GLY A 165 -14.52 1.19 2.57
N ARG A 166 -14.38 1.25 1.24
CA ARG A 166 -15.16 0.44 0.30
C ARG A 166 -14.32 -0.70 -0.22
N LEU A 167 -14.97 -1.84 -0.40
CA LEU A 167 -14.36 -3.10 -0.78
C LEU A 167 -15.19 -3.69 -1.93
N ALA A 168 -14.54 -4.02 -3.05
CA ALA A 168 -15.16 -4.80 -4.11
C ALA A 168 -14.43 -6.11 -4.31
N TRP A 169 -15.18 -7.19 -4.47
CA TRP A 169 -14.61 -8.51 -4.73
C TRP A 169 -15.47 -9.30 -5.70
N GLN A 170 -14.81 -10.01 -6.61
CA GLN A 170 -15.49 -10.77 -7.66
C GLN A 170 -15.92 -12.15 -7.15
N LEU A 171 -17.23 -12.33 -7.00
CA LEU A 171 -17.81 -13.56 -6.48
C LEU A 171 -17.79 -14.68 -7.54
N ASP A 172 -18.14 -14.36 -8.77
CA ASP A 172 -18.15 -15.32 -9.87
C ASP A 172 -17.95 -14.59 -11.21
N SER A 173 -18.19 -15.30 -12.32
CA SER A 173 -18.03 -14.74 -13.67
C SER A 173 -19.11 -13.74 -14.06
N VAL A 174 -20.10 -13.45 -13.21
CA VAL A 174 -21.23 -12.53 -13.50
C VAL A 174 -21.55 -11.54 -12.38
N THR A 175 -20.92 -11.68 -11.21
CA THR A 175 -21.26 -10.92 -10.00
C THR A 175 -20.02 -10.38 -9.29
N VAL A 176 -20.05 -9.10 -8.97
CA VAL A 176 -19.14 -8.44 -8.02
C VAL A 176 -19.95 -7.96 -6.81
N VAL A 177 -19.42 -8.20 -5.62
CA VAL A 177 -19.97 -7.69 -4.37
C VAL A 177 -19.21 -6.43 -3.98
N VAL A 178 -19.95 -5.38 -3.60
CA VAL A 178 -19.41 -4.12 -3.12
C VAL A 178 -19.89 -3.88 -1.69
N ASP A 179 -18.96 -3.92 -0.75
CA ASP A 179 -19.19 -3.73 0.68
C ASP A 179 -18.62 -2.39 1.13
N ASP A 180 -19.46 -1.57 1.77
CA ASP A 180 -19.04 -0.32 2.41
C ASP A 180 -18.90 -0.58 3.91
N LEU A 181 -17.66 -0.63 4.39
CA LEU A 181 -17.31 -0.99 5.77
C LEU A 181 -17.75 0.09 6.76
N ARG A 182 -17.81 1.36 6.34
CA ARG A 182 -18.20 2.48 7.21
C ARG A 182 -19.71 2.53 7.44
N THR A 183 -20.48 2.25 6.39
CA THR A 183 -21.95 2.28 6.45
C THR A 183 -22.59 0.92 6.68
N CYS A 184 -21.78 -0.16 6.64
CA CYS A 184 -22.22 -1.54 6.69
C CYS A 184 -23.31 -1.84 5.65
N ARG A 185 -23.13 -1.36 4.41
CA ARG A 185 -24.04 -1.60 3.29
C ARG A 185 -23.38 -2.51 2.25
N ARG A 186 -24.16 -3.46 1.73
CA ARG A 186 -23.75 -4.35 0.64
C ARG A 186 -24.54 -4.06 -0.63
N ARG A 187 -23.84 -4.05 -1.77
CA ARG A 187 -24.40 -3.93 -3.11
C ARG A 187 -23.84 -5.01 -4.02
N PHE A 188 -24.58 -5.31 -5.08
CA PHE A 188 -24.18 -6.26 -6.10
C PHE A 188 -24.12 -5.55 -7.44
N CYS A 189 -23.01 -5.72 -8.14
CA CYS A 189 -22.88 -5.37 -9.54
C CYS A 189 -23.02 -6.67 -10.34
N ARG A 190 -24.11 -6.79 -11.09
CA ARG A 190 -24.44 -7.97 -11.90
C ARG A 190 -24.28 -7.65 -13.38
N PHE A 191 -23.71 -8.59 -14.11
CA PHE A 191 -23.45 -8.46 -15.55
C PHE A 191 -23.73 -9.77 -16.28
N SER A 192 -24.84 -10.43 -15.92
CA SER A 192 -25.32 -11.65 -16.60
C SER A 192 -25.53 -11.46 -18.11
N ALA A 193 -25.98 -10.28 -18.54
CA ALA A 193 -26.09 -9.92 -19.94
C ALA A 193 -24.76 -10.01 -20.71
N ALA A 194 -23.63 -9.75 -20.05
CA ALA A 194 -22.30 -9.91 -20.66
C ALA A 194 -21.99 -11.39 -20.92
N LEU A 195 -22.30 -12.27 -19.97
CA LEU A 195 -22.12 -13.71 -20.14
C LEU A 195 -22.99 -14.26 -21.29
N ILE A 196 -24.24 -13.79 -21.40
CA ILE A 196 -25.14 -14.16 -22.51
C ILE A 196 -24.56 -13.69 -23.85
N ALA A 197 -23.90 -12.52 -23.88
CA ALA A 197 -23.20 -12.01 -25.05
C ALA A 197 -21.86 -12.73 -25.35
N GLY A 198 -21.53 -13.80 -24.61
CA GLY A 198 -20.27 -14.54 -24.76
C GLY A 198 -19.05 -13.78 -24.23
N GLU A 199 -19.27 -12.78 -23.39
CA GLU A 199 -18.22 -11.98 -22.78
C GLU A 199 -17.89 -12.47 -21.37
N ARG A 200 -16.58 -12.52 -21.06
CA ARG A 200 -16.07 -12.79 -19.71
C ARG A 200 -15.51 -11.50 -19.15
N MET A 201 -15.92 -11.17 -17.94
CA MET A 201 -15.52 -9.95 -17.25
C MET A 201 -14.60 -10.30 -16.08
N SER A 202 -13.52 -9.55 -15.94
CA SER A 202 -12.62 -9.64 -14.80
C SER A 202 -12.48 -8.26 -14.16
N LEU A 203 -12.67 -8.17 -12.84
CA LEU A 203 -12.53 -6.94 -12.09
C LEU A 203 -11.06 -6.50 -12.08
N GLN A 204 -10.77 -5.26 -12.49
CA GLN A 204 -9.41 -4.73 -12.67
C GLN A 204 -9.11 -3.48 -11.84
N GLY A 205 -10.13 -2.81 -11.29
CA GLY A 205 -9.93 -1.59 -10.53
C GLY A 205 -11.21 -1.10 -9.88
N MET A 206 -11.06 -0.29 -8.84
CA MET A 206 -12.18 0.35 -8.15
C MET A 206 -11.79 1.73 -7.65
N SER A 207 -12.75 2.64 -7.68
CA SER A 207 -12.80 3.80 -6.79
C SER A 207 -14.09 3.77 -5.97
N ARG A 208 -14.30 4.79 -5.13
CA ARG A 208 -15.58 4.96 -4.43
C ARG A 208 -16.79 4.98 -5.38
N SER A 209 -16.66 5.46 -6.60
CA SER A 209 -17.80 5.62 -7.53
C SER A 209 -17.82 4.61 -8.67
N LEU A 210 -16.66 4.09 -9.09
CA LEU A 210 -16.50 3.28 -10.29
C LEU A 210 -15.95 1.89 -9.99
N LEU A 211 -16.46 0.90 -10.73
CA LEU A 211 -15.80 -0.41 -10.91
C LEU A 211 -15.35 -0.54 -12.35
N VAL A 212 -14.13 -1.03 -12.55
CA VAL A 212 -13.53 -1.20 -13.88
C VAL A 212 -13.29 -2.68 -14.14
N PHE A 213 -13.71 -3.12 -15.32
CA PHE A 213 -13.64 -4.51 -15.75
C PHE A 213 -12.93 -4.62 -17.09
N ALA A 214 -12.00 -5.55 -17.22
CA ALA A 214 -11.52 -5.99 -18.52
C ALA A 214 -12.47 -7.06 -19.07
N ALA A 215 -12.91 -6.88 -20.31
CA ALA A 215 -13.82 -7.78 -20.99
C ALA A 215 -13.09 -8.57 -22.10
N THR A 216 -13.32 -9.88 -22.17
CA THR A 216 -12.94 -10.73 -23.32
C THR A 216 -14.16 -11.28 -24.02
N LYS A 217 -14.08 -11.39 -25.35
CA LYS A 217 -15.02 -12.16 -26.17
C LYS A 217 -14.42 -13.55 -26.44
N GLY A 218 -15.24 -14.59 -26.35
CA GLY A 218 -14.81 -15.99 -26.18
C GLY A 218 -13.83 -16.59 -27.20
N GLY A 219 -13.00 -17.50 -26.66
CA GLY A 219 -12.04 -18.43 -27.28
C GLY A 219 -11.18 -19.03 -26.15
N PHE A 220 -10.63 -20.26 -26.29
CA PHE A 220 -9.68 -20.81 -25.29
C PHE A 220 -8.31 -20.10 -25.31
N ASP A 221 -7.99 -19.40 -26.41
CA ASP A 221 -6.70 -18.73 -26.67
C ASP A 221 -6.74 -17.19 -26.60
N ASP A 222 -7.90 -16.56 -26.41
CA ASP A 222 -8.01 -15.09 -26.56
C ASP A 222 -7.69 -14.32 -25.28
N LEU A 223 -6.39 -14.05 -25.12
CA LEU A 223 -5.82 -13.12 -24.13
C LEU A 223 -5.96 -11.63 -24.53
N ASN A 224 -6.82 -11.33 -25.50
CA ASN A 224 -6.99 -10.00 -26.08
C ASN A 224 -8.08 -9.21 -25.35
N PHE A 225 -7.70 -8.57 -24.26
CA PHE A 225 -8.55 -7.66 -23.49
C PHE A 225 -8.56 -6.26 -24.14
N ASN A 226 -9.15 -6.11 -25.32
CA ASN A 226 -9.19 -4.81 -26.01
C ASN A 226 -10.42 -3.97 -25.63
N MET A 227 -11.14 -4.36 -24.57
CA MET A 227 -12.34 -3.66 -24.12
C MET A 227 -12.35 -3.57 -22.60
N VAL A 228 -12.63 -2.36 -22.11
CA VAL A 228 -12.87 -2.07 -20.71
C VAL A 228 -14.34 -1.68 -20.54
N LYS A 229 -15.02 -2.25 -19.57
CA LYS A 229 -16.34 -1.80 -19.15
C LYS A 229 -16.27 -1.21 -17.75
N ILE A 230 -17.02 -0.13 -17.55
CA ILE A 230 -16.99 0.65 -16.33
C ILE A 230 -18.42 0.75 -15.81
N TRP A 231 -18.61 0.36 -14.56
CA TRP A 231 -19.89 0.46 -13.87
C TRP A 231 -19.83 1.60 -12.85
N ARG A 232 -20.82 2.50 -12.88
CA ARG A 232 -20.96 3.55 -11.88
C ARG A 232 -22.04 3.17 -10.89
N GLY A 233 -21.63 3.01 -9.63
CA GLY A 233 -22.51 2.48 -8.60
C GLY A 233 -23.69 3.40 -8.26
N SER A 234 -23.57 4.72 -8.32
CA SER A 234 -24.68 5.61 -7.91
C SER A 234 -25.96 5.36 -8.71
N ASP A 235 -25.81 5.21 -10.02
CA ASP A 235 -26.93 5.25 -10.98
C ASP A 235 -27.15 3.90 -11.68
N ASP A 236 -26.34 2.89 -11.34
CA ASP A 236 -26.36 1.56 -11.95
C ASP A 236 -26.11 1.58 -13.47
N GLU A 237 -25.28 2.52 -13.91
CA GLU A 237 -24.98 2.74 -15.33
C GLU A 237 -23.69 2.06 -15.77
N TRP A 238 -23.67 1.60 -17.02
CA TRP A 238 -22.51 0.99 -17.66
C TRP A 238 -21.98 1.86 -18.81
N ARG A 239 -20.66 1.94 -18.91
CA ARG A 239 -19.96 2.51 -20.07
C ARG A 239 -18.91 1.54 -20.58
N ARG A 240 -18.52 1.71 -21.84
CA ARG A 240 -17.50 0.91 -22.51
C ARG A 240 -16.42 1.80 -23.10
N ILE A 241 -15.18 1.33 -23.02
CA ILE A 241 -14.02 1.92 -23.67
C ILE A 241 -13.39 0.83 -24.54
N SER A 242 -13.23 1.12 -25.83
CA SER A 242 -12.45 0.28 -26.74
C SER A 242 -11.00 0.71 -26.68
N LEU A 243 -10.09 -0.25 -26.50
CA LEU A 243 -8.66 0.03 -26.41
C LEU A 243 -7.98 -0.20 -27.76
N PRO A 244 -6.95 0.60 -28.10
CA PRO A 244 -6.14 0.40 -29.31
C PRO A 244 -5.25 -0.85 -29.25
N GLY A 245 -5.13 -1.48 -28.08
CA GLY A 245 -4.40 -2.73 -27.89
C GLY A 245 -4.81 -3.45 -26.60
N PRO A 246 -4.22 -4.62 -26.30
CA PRO A 246 -4.60 -5.41 -25.14
C PRO A 246 -4.35 -4.65 -23.85
N PHE A 247 -5.34 -4.69 -22.97
CA PHE A 247 -5.25 -4.19 -21.61
C PHE A 247 -4.03 -4.79 -20.90
N ALA A 248 -3.25 -3.93 -20.26
CA ALA A 248 -2.23 -4.33 -19.31
C ALA A 248 -2.69 -4.05 -17.88
N ARG A 249 -3.14 -2.83 -17.61
CA ARG A 249 -3.59 -2.40 -16.28
C ARG A 249 -4.47 -1.16 -16.34
N CYS A 250 -5.11 -0.83 -15.23
CA CYS A 250 -5.75 0.48 -15.04
C CYS A 250 -5.54 1.03 -13.65
N VAL A 251 -5.63 2.35 -13.53
CA VAL A 251 -5.68 3.10 -12.27
C VAL A 251 -7.01 3.83 -12.23
N VAL A 252 -7.70 3.77 -11.08
CA VAL A 252 -9.03 4.36 -10.91
C VAL A 252 -8.96 5.35 -9.75
N GLN A 253 -9.38 6.59 -9.99
CA GLN A 253 -9.37 7.64 -8.97
C GLN A 253 -10.62 8.51 -9.12
N GLY A 254 -11.50 8.48 -8.12
CA GLY A 254 -12.79 9.17 -8.21
C GLY A 254 -13.57 8.70 -9.43
N GLU A 255 -14.04 9.64 -10.27
CA GLU A 255 -14.75 9.33 -11.53
C GLU A 255 -13.84 9.22 -12.75
N ARG A 256 -12.54 8.99 -12.55
CA ARG A 256 -11.56 8.86 -13.64
C ARG A 256 -10.89 7.51 -13.65
N VAL A 257 -10.51 7.08 -14.86
CA VAL A 257 -9.79 5.85 -15.14
C VAL A 257 -8.63 6.19 -16.07
N ALA A 258 -7.43 5.73 -15.73
CA ALA A 258 -6.32 5.62 -16.67
C ALA A 258 -6.14 4.15 -17.02
N VAL A 259 -6.04 3.84 -18.31
CA VAL A 259 -5.78 2.48 -18.82
C VAL A 259 -4.44 2.47 -19.51
N VAL A 260 -3.63 1.46 -19.23
CA VAL A 260 -2.36 1.23 -19.92
C VAL A 260 -2.49 -0.05 -20.74
N THR A 261 -2.10 0.01 -22.01
CA THR A 261 -2.08 -1.16 -22.90
C THR A 261 -0.74 -1.91 -22.80
N ARG A 262 -0.70 -3.15 -23.27
CA ARG A 262 0.56 -3.94 -23.35
C ARG A 262 1.58 -3.33 -24.33
N GLN A 263 1.13 -2.46 -25.22
CA GLN A 263 1.97 -1.67 -26.10
C GLN A 263 2.57 -0.44 -25.39
N GLY A 264 2.18 -0.16 -24.15
CA GLY A 264 2.66 1.01 -23.40
C GLY A 264 1.87 2.29 -23.67
N LEU A 265 0.75 2.21 -24.38
CA LEU A 265 -0.14 3.36 -24.59
C LEU A 265 -0.90 3.67 -23.30
N VAL A 266 -1.04 4.96 -22.97
CA VAL A 266 -1.76 5.43 -21.79
C VAL A 266 -3.01 6.19 -22.24
N LEU A 267 -4.18 5.72 -21.84
CA LEU A 267 -5.46 6.36 -22.12
C LEU A 267 -6.08 6.88 -20.82
N THR A 268 -6.47 8.14 -20.80
CA THR A 268 -7.24 8.75 -19.71
C THR A 268 -8.71 8.81 -20.10
N TRP A 269 -9.58 8.61 -19.11
CA TRP A 269 -11.03 8.68 -19.30
C TRP A 269 -11.69 9.19 -18.03
N SER A 270 -12.74 10.00 -18.18
CA SER A 270 -13.56 10.49 -17.07
C SER A 270 -15.03 10.18 -17.31
N TRP A 271 -15.79 9.98 -16.22
CA TRP A 271 -17.22 9.81 -16.34
C TRP A 271 -17.86 11.07 -16.93
N GLY A 272 -18.60 10.92 -18.04
CA GLY A 272 -19.14 12.05 -18.78
C GLY A 272 -18.18 12.67 -19.81
N GLY A 273 -16.88 12.37 -19.75
CA GLY A 273 -15.88 12.90 -20.67
C GLY A 273 -15.46 11.95 -21.80
N PRO A 274 -14.62 12.43 -22.73
CA PRO A 274 -14.02 11.62 -23.78
C PRO A 274 -12.96 10.66 -23.23
N THR A 275 -12.58 9.67 -24.04
CA THR A 275 -11.34 8.92 -23.84
C THR A 275 -10.24 9.63 -24.62
N VAL A 276 -9.14 9.96 -23.96
CA VAL A 276 -8.01 10.66 -24.56
C VAL A 276 -6.77 9.79 -24.43
N GLU A 277 -6.00 9.67 -25.51
CA GLU A 277 -4.70 9.01 -25.49
C GLU A 277 -3.63 10.06 -25.15
N LEU A 278 -2.82 9.79 -24.14
CA LEU A 278 -1.73 10.67 -23.76
C LEU A 278 -0.55 10.50 -24.72
N LEU A 279 -0.09 11.62 -25.28
CA LEU A 279 1.12 11.63 -26.11
C LEU A 279 2.35 11.40 -25.22
N MET A 280 2.96 10.23 -25.33
CA MET A 280 4.11 9.86 -24.53
C MET A 280 5.28 10.83 -24.81
N ALA A 281 5.70 11.58 -23.79
CA ALA A 281 6.83 12.50 -23.91
C ALA A 281 8.17 11.78 -24.17
N ASP A 282 9.08 12.48 -24.83
CA ASP A 282 10.44 12.00 -25.12
C ASP A 282 11.15 11.52 -23.85
N GLY A 283 11.71 10.31 -23.91
CA GLY A 283 12.39 9.67 -22.78
C GLY A 283 11.52 8.75 -21.93
N ILE A 284 10.21 8.71 -22.14
CA ILE A 284 9.38 7.56 -21.76
C ILE A 284 9.30 6.60 -22.96
N SER A 285 10.45 6.09 -23.39
CA SER A 285 10.46 5.04 -24.41
C SER A 285 10.14 3.69 -23.77
N CYS A 286 9.21 2.97 -24.39
CA CYS A 286 8.86 1.59 -24.06
C CYS A 286 9.65 0.58 -24.94
N ASP A 287 10.76 0.99 -25.56
CA ASP A 287 11.37 0.21 -26.64
C ASP A 287 12.00 -1.11 -26.21
N ASP A 288 11.67 -2.10 -27.06
CA ASP A 288 12.06 -3.50 -27.15
C ASP A 288 13.58 -3.67 -27.03
N VAL A 289 14.12 -4.66 -26.30
CA VAL A 289 14.26 -6.04 -26.81
C VAL A 289 14.24 -7.10 -25.67
N ARG A 290 14.26 -6.71 -24.38
CA ARG A 290 14.46 -7.69 -23.27
C ARG A 290 13.56 -7.55 -22.05
N GLY A 291 12.48 -6.77 -22.14
CA GLY A 291 11.48 -6.68 -21.07
C GLY A 291 10.92 -5.28 -20.96
N ARG A 292 9.76 -5.03 -21.59
CA ARG A 292 9.07 -3.75 -21.51
C ARG A 292 8.70 -3.44 -20.05
N SER A 293 9.14 -2.28 -19.53
CA SER A 293 8.60 -1.73 -18.29
C SER A 293 7.31 -0.98 -18.66
N ILE A 294 6.18 -1.45 -18.13
CA ILE A 294 4.88 -0.82 -18.37
C ILE A 294 4.87 0.51 -17.57
N PRO A 295 4.50 1.66 -18.18
CA PRO A 295 4.54 2.96 -17.51
C PRO A 295 3.45 3.07 -16.46
N GLY A 296 3.79 3.58 -15.27
CA GLY A 296 2.88 3.79 -14.15
C GLY A 296 2.10 5.07 -14.35
N VAL A 297 0.87 5.12 -13.84
CA VAL A 297 0.01 6.30 -13.98
C VAL A 297 -0.51 6.73 -12.62
N ILE A 298 -0.51 8.03 -12.36
CA ILE A 298 -1.07 8.63 -11.16
C ILE A 298 -2.11 9.67 -11.60
N LEU A 299 -3.33 9.53 -11.11
CA LEU A 299 -4.40 10.50 -11.34
C LEU A 299 -4.44 11.45 -10.15
N HIS A 300 -4.28 12.77 -10.36
CA HIS A 300 -4.23 13.73 -9.25
C HIS A 300 -5.61 13.82 -8.56
N PRO A 301 -5.78 13.45 -7.29
CA PRO A 301 -7.10 13.30 -6.65
C PRO A 301 -7.93 14.58 -6.68
N ASP A 302 -7.31 15.74 -6.47
CA ASP A 302 -8.03 17.03 -6.37
C ASP A 302 -8.06 17.86 -7.68
N LYS A 303 -7.31 17.47 -8.71
CA LYS A 303 -7.18 18.22 -9.97
C LYS A 303 -7.55 17.29 -11.13
N PRO A 304 -8.78 17.39 -11.66
CA PRO A 304 -9.30 16.41 -12.63
C PRO A 304 -8.53 16.40 -13.95
N ASP A 305 -7.95 17.53 -14.35
CA ASP A 305 -7.22 17.68 -15.60
C ASP A 305 -5.73 17.32 -15.48
N VAL A 306 -5.27 16.95 -14.28
CA VAL A 306 -3.87 16.64 -14.00
C VAL A 306 -3.69 15.14 -13.79
N SER A 307 -2.72 14.58 -14.52
CA SER A 307 -2.22 13.22 -14.33
C SER A 307 -0.70 13.18 -14.43
N TYR A 308 -0.09 12.11 -13.95
CA TYR A 308 1.34 11.87 -14.05
C TYR A 308 1.60 10.50 -14.64
N VAL A 309 2.58 10.38 -15.52
CA VAL A 309 3.06 9.11 -16.06
C VAL A 309 4.50 8.91 -15.60
N ALA A 310 4.77 7.76 -14.99
CA ALA A 310 6.07 7.40 -14.45
C ALA A 310 6.67 6.22 -15.21
N SER A 311 7.97 6.27 -15.46
CA SER A 311 8.75 5.17 -16.02
C SER A 311 10.06 4.99 -15.26
N ILE A 312 10.55 3.76 -15.24
CA ILE A 312 11.88 3.43 -14.72
C ILE A 312 12.68 2.82 -15.86
N THR A 313 13.79 3.48 -16.18
CA THR A 313 14.74 3.02 -17.19
C THR A 313 16.01 2.61 -16.49
N CYS A 314 16.30 1.31 -16.47
CA CYS A 314 17.58 0.81 -16.00
C CYS A 314 18.51 0.60 -17.20
N PRO A 315 19.78 1.04 -17.12
CA PRO A 315 20.74 0.77 -18.18
C PRO A 315 20.85 -0.75 -18.40
N GLY A 316 20.73 -1.17 -19.65
CA GLY A 316 20.93 -2.57 -20.01
C GLY A 316 22.34 -3.05 -19.64
N PRO A 317 22.56 -4.37 -19.52
CA PRO A 317 23.91 -4.90 -19.31
C PRO A 317 24.79 -4.46 -20.47
N THR A 318 25.69 -3.51 -20.24
CA THR A 318 26.71 -3.14 -21.19
C THR A 318 27.72 -4.29 -21.23
N ASN A 319 28.01 -4.83 -22.42
CA ASN A 319 29.01 -5.89 -22.62
C ASN A 319 30.45 -5.47 -22.24
N THR A 320 30.63 -4.24 -21.78
CA THR A 320 31.90 -3.74 -21.26
C THR A 320 32.16 -4.35 -19.89
N SER A 321 33.28 -5.05 -19.77
CA SER A 321 33.80 -5.72 -18.57
C SER A 321 34.11 -4.79 -17.38
N GLN A 322 33.68 -3.52 -17.43
CA GLN A 322 33.85 -2.57 -16.33
C GLN A 322 32.55 -2.46 -15.52
N PRO A 323 32.62 -2.62 -14.19
CA PRO A 323 31.49 -2.41 -13.29
C PRO A 323 31.20 -0.91 -13.18
N LEU A 324 30.43 -0.38 -14.12
CA LEU A 324 29.82 0.95 -13.98
C LEU A 324 28.64 0.85 -12.99
N PRO A 325 28.48 1.81 -12.06
CA PRO A 325 27.34 1.85 -11.16
C PRO A 325 26.04 1.88 -11.97
N ARG A 326 25.14 0.93 -11.74
CA ARG A 326 23.87 0.85 -12.46
C ARG A 326 22.91 1.87 -11.84
N ALA A 327 22.99 3.10 -12.30
CA ALA A 327 21.98 4.10 -11.94
C ALA A 327 20.70 3.85 -12.76
N CYS A 328 19.64 3.32 -12.14
CA CYS A 328 18.32 3.36 -12.77
C CYS A 328 17.80 4.79 -12.74
N LYS A 329 17.22 5.24 -13.84
CA LYS A 329 16.66 6.58 -13.98
C LYS A 329 15.15 6.50 -13.88
N VAL A 330 14.57 7.19 -12.92
CA VAL A 330 13.12 7.35 -12.80
C VAL A 330 12.73 8.64 -13.51
N THR A 331 11.75 8.58 -14.39
CA THR A 331 11.18 9.76 -15.06
C THR A 331 9.70 9.86 -14.71
N VAL A 332 9.25 11.05 -14.33
CA VAL A 332 7.85 11.37 -14.13
C VAL A 332 7.50 12.54 -15.02
N VAL A 333 6.40 12.44 -15.77
CA VAL A 333 5.89 13.52 -16.63
C VAL A 333 4.48 13.88 -16.18
N ARG A 334 4.25 15.17 -15.93
CA ARG A 334 2.94 15.74 -15.64
C ARG A 334 2.23 16.07 -16.93
N TYR A 335 0.99 15.63 -17.02
CA TYR A 335 0.04 15.97 -18.07
C TYR A 335 -1.03 16.89 -17.49
N GLU A 336 -1.32 17.96 -18.20
CA GLU A 336 -2.41 18.88 -17.88
C GLU A 336 -3.21 19.11 -19.16
N HIS A 337 -4.52 18.83 -19.12
CA HIS A 337 -5.36 18.77 -20.32
C HIS A 337 -4.78 17.83 -21.40
N ASP A 338 -4.32 16.65 -20.94
CA ASP A 338 -3.75 15.58 -21.77
C ASP A 338 -2.45 15.95 -22.54
N GLN A 339 -1.86 17.12 -22.24
CA GLN A 339 -0.58 17.56 -22.83
C GLN A 339 0.53 17.51 -21.79
N PRO A 340 1.74 17.05 -22.17
CA PRO A 340 2.89 17.05 -21.25
C PRO A 340 3.30 18.49 -20.94
N THR A 341 3.36 18.84 -19.65
CA THR A 341 3.69 20.20 -19.19
C THR A 341 5.00 20.30 -18.44
N LYS A 342 5.37 19.25 -17.70
CA LYS A 342 6.57 19.25 -16.86
C LYS A 342 7.11 17.84 -16.68
N GLN A 343 8.42 17.73 -16.57
CA GLN A 343 9.14 16.47 -16.43
C GLN A 343 10.15 16.55 -15.30
N TRP A 344 10.22 15.50 -14.50
CA TRP A 344 11.21 15.31 -13.45
C TRP A 344 11.96 14.02 -13.69
N GLN A 345 13.24 14.03 -13.34
CA GLN A 345 14.11 12.87 -13.44
C GLN A 345 14.96 12.76 -12.19
N GLU A 346 15.06 11.54 -11.67
CA GLU A 346 15.91 11.21 -10.53
C GLU A 346 16.74 9.98 -10.86
N ALA A 347 18.02 9.99 -10.48
CA ALA A 347 18.87 8.83 -10.58
C ALA A 347 18.83 8.07 -9.25
N ILE A 348 18.43 6.81 -9.29
CA ILE A 348 18.55 5.94 -8.14
C ILE A 348 19.98 5.44 -8.08
N HIS A 349 20.77 6.00 -7.17
CA HIS A 349 22.17 5.63 -7.01
C HIS A 349 22.31 4.32 -6.22
N GLU A 350 22.95 3.33 -6.82
CA GLU A 350 23.31 2.03 -6.23
C GLU A 350 24.62 2.13 -5.41
N ALA A 351 24.79 3.22 -4.64
CA ALA A 351 26.09 3.65 -4.11
C ALA A 351 26.72 2.68 -3.08
N SER A 352 25.98 1.69 -2.57
CA SER A 352 26.42 0.79 -1.50
C SER A 352 26.78 -0.63 -1.95
N MET A 353 26.70 -0.95 -3.24
CA MET A 353 27.12 -2.27 -3.74
C MET A 353 28.63 -2.29 -3.97
N ALA A 354 29.39 -2.69 -2.95
CA ALA A 354 30.69 -3.28 -3.17
C ALA A 354 30.47 -4.54 -4.04
N GLN A 355 30.69 -4.40 -5.35
CA GLN A 355 30.70 -5.44 -6.40
C GLN A 355 29.75 -6.63 -6.16
N PRO A 356 28.58 -6.72 -6.84
CA PRO A 356 27.81 -7.96 -6.83
C PRO A 356 28.69 -9.11 -7.36
N PRO A 357 28.75 -10.28 -6.69
CA PRO A 357 29.41 -11.44 -7.23
C PRO A 357 28.79 -11.81 -8.59
N ALA A 358 29.64 -12.28 -9.49
CA ALA A 358 29.39 -12.40 -10.91
C ALA A 358 28.18 -13.28 -11.33
N GLU A 359 27.72 -13.02 -12.56
CA GLU A 359 27.01 -13.91 -13.50
C GLU A 359 25.56 -14.37 -13.24
N HIS A 360 24.99 -14.27 -12.03
CA HIS A 360 23.63 -14.81 -11.78
C HIS A 360 22.57 -13.82 -11.26
N ALA A 361 22.88 -12.52 -11.21
CA ALA A 361 21.88 -11.51 -10.85
C ALA A 361 20.77 -11.46 -11.91
N LEU A 362 19.59 -11.97 -11.55
CA LEU A 362 18.37 -11.80 -12.34
C LEU A 362 18.16 -10.31 -12.64
N PRO A 363 17.79 -9.93 -13.87
CA PRO A 363 17.57 -8.53 -14.19
C PRO A 363 16.50 -7.96 -13.26
N SER A 364 16.89 -6.97 -12.46
CA SER A 364 16.01 -6.20 -11.60
C SER A 364 14.96 -5.54 -12.50
N ARG A 365 13.75 -6.11 -12.54
CA ARG A 365 12.64 -5.52 -13.29
C ARG A 365 11.95 -4.56 -12.35
N ALA A 366 12.22 -3.27 -12.50
CA ALA A 366 11.49 -2.23 -11.78
C ALA A 366 10.26 -1.84 -12.62
N THR A 367 9.07 -2.27 -12.23
CA THR A 367 7.83 -1.80 -12.88
C THR A 367 7.16 -0.76 -11.99
N PRO A 368 6.97 0.48 -12.45
CA PRO A 368 6.29 1.48 -11.64
C PRO A 368 4.82 1.14 -11.52
N LEU A 369 4.43 0.63 -10.35
CA LEU A 369 3.03 0.32 -10.03
C LEU A 369 2.24 1.57 -9.60
N CYS A 370 2.93 2.59 -9.07
CA CYS A 370 2.31 3.83 -8.62
C CYS A 370 1.17 3.64 -7.59
N PRO A 371 1.23 2.70 -6.61
CA PRO A 371 0.23 2.66 -5.57
C PRO A 371 0.37 3.89 -4.65
N GLU A 372 -0.77 4.40 -4.17
CA GLU A 372 -0.77 5.45 -3.15
C GLU A 372 -0.28 4.86 -1.82
N ILE A 373 0.78 5.44 -1.27
CA ILE A 373 1.36 5.01 0.00
C ILE A 373 1.04 5.97 1.16
N SER A 374 0.50 7.14 0.84
CA SER A 374 0.13 8.14 1.84
C SER A 374 -1.06 8.94 1.34
N PRO A 375 -2.04 9.26 2.22
CA PRO A 375 -3.20 10.08 1.87
C PRO A 375 -2.83 11.53 1.49
N TYR A 376 -1.55 11.89 1.62
CA TYR A 376 -1.00 13.19 1.22
C TYR A 376 -0.34 13.13 -0.16
N GLY A 377 -0.77 12.20 -1.02
CA GLY A 377 -0.35 12.15 -2.42
C GLY A 377 1.10 11.71 -2.61
N LEU A 378 1.58 10.82 -1.74
CA LEU A 378 2.85 10.14 -1.97
C LEU A 378 2.55 8.81 -2.66
N TYR A 379 3.17 8.59 -3.82
CA TYR A 379 2.97 7.41 -4.64
C TYR A 379 4.27 6.65 -4.79
N SER A 380 4.20 5.32 -4.74
CA SER A 380 5.38 4.48 -4.91
C SER A 380 5.75 4.31 -6.37
N LEU A 381 6.95 4.73 -6.77
CA LEU A 381 7.39 4.58 -8.16
C LEU A 381 8.16 3.29 -8.38
N GLY A 382 8.86 2.79 -7.37
CA GLY A 382 9.56 1.52 -7.49
C GLY A 382 10.56 1.32 -6.37
N THR A 383 11.03 0.08 -6.32
CA THR A 383 11.98 -0.41 -5.34
C THR A 383 13.12 -1.09 -6.09
N LEU A 384 14.36 -0.71 -5.78
CA LEU A 384 15.54 -1.40 -6.28
C LEU A 384 16.02 -2.42 -5.26
N LEU A 385 15.92 -3.67 -5.70
CA LEU A 385 16.34 -4.85 -4.99
C LEU A 385 17.70 -5.28 -5.52
N ALA A 386 18.67 -5.48 -4.63
CA ALA A 386 19.86 -6.23 -4.99
C ALA A 386 19.92 -7.52 -4.16
N ALA A 387 20.33 -8.59 -4.83
CA ALA A 387 20.51 -9.87 -4.17
C ALA A 387 21.95 -10.00 -3.71
N ASP A 388 22.16 -10.33 -2.44
CA ASP A 388 23.42 -10.87 -1.96
C ASP A 388 23.52 -12.33 -2.43
N GLY A 389 24.40 -12.54 -3.42
CA GLY A 389 24.68 -13.85 -4.00
C GLY A 389 25.56 -14.74 -3.12
N ASN A 390 26.11 -14.23 -2.02
CA ASN A 390 26.96 -15.03 -1.11
C ASN A 390 26.15 -15.87 -0.11
N LEU A 391 24.84 -15.63 -0.02
CA LEU A 391 23.95 -16.39 0.85
C LEU A 391 23.19 -17.43 0.02
N ASP A 392 23.11 -18.66 0.53
CA ASP A 392 22.25 -19.71 -0.02
C ASP A 392 21.08 -19.93 0.96
N PRO A 393 19.83 -19.56 0.59
CA PRO A 393 19.40 -18.96 -0.68
C PRO A 393 19.75 -17.46 -0.81
N PRO A 394 19.86 -16.88 -2.02
CA PRO A 394 20.26 -15.49 -2.23
C PRO A 394 19.31 -14.52 -1.51
N HIS A 395 19.88 -13.61 -0.70
CA HIS A 395 19.12 -12.65 0.11
C HIS A 395 18.91 -11.34 -0.66
N VAL A 396 17.67 -11.01 -0.97
CA VAL A 396 17.32 -9.69 -1.51
C VAL A 396 17.38 -8.69 -0.36
N VAL A 397 18.30 -7.76 -0.47
CA VAL A 397 18.36 -6.56 0.34
C VAL A 397 17.78 -5.45 -0.50
N GLU A 398 16.84 -4.71 0.06
CA GLU A 398 16.37 -3.50 -0.58
C GLU A 398 17.34 -2.37 -0.31
N PHE A 399 17.79 -1.71 -1.37
CA PHE A 399 18.78 -0.64 -1.26
C PHE A 399 18.12 0.74 -1.30
N ALA A 400 17.16 0.91 -2.21
CA ALA A 400 16.55 2.20 -2.44
C ALA A 400 15.10 2.07 -2.86
N ALA A 401 14.26 2.83 -2.17
CA ALA A 401 12.87 3.03 -2.51
C ALA A 401 12.67 4.45 -3.02
N VAL A 402 11.94 4.60 -4.13
CA VAL A 402 11.66 5.90 -4.73
C VAL A 402 10.17 6.15 -4.81
N ALA A 403 9.78 7.26 -4.19
CA ALA A 403 8.43 7.79 -4.19
C ALA A 403 8.35 9.08 -5.01
N PHE A 404 7.13 9.47 -5.36
CA PHE A 404 6.84 10.80 -5.89
C PHE A 404 5.68 11.44 -5.13
N SER A 405 5.91 12.65 -4.63
CA SER A 405 4.87 13.46 -4.01
C SER A 405 4.22 14.33 -5.09
N ILE A 406 2.94 14.11 -5.38
CA ILE A 406 2.25 14.87 -6.44
C ILE A 406 1.93 16.32 -6.03
N TYR A 407 1.76 16.60 -4.73
CA TYR A 407 1.47 17.97 -4.28
C TYR A 407 2.72 18.83 -4.22
N LYS A 408 3.87 18.23 -3.87
CA LYS A 408 5.17 18.90 -3.88
C LYS A 408 5.85 18.82 -5.25
N GLU A 409 5.41 17.90 -6.10
CA GLU A 409 6.01 17.56 -7.38
C GLU A 409 7.52 17.28 -7.26
N SER A 410 7.87 16.40 -6.32
CA SER A 410 9.26 16.06 -6.01
C SER A 410 9.41 14.58 -5.69
N PHE A 411 10.58 14.04 -6.02
CA PHE A 411 10.96 12.71 -5.58
C PHE A 411 11.24 12.69 -4.08
N VAL A 412 10.96 11.54 -3.46
CA VAL A 412 11.39 11.21 -2.11
C VAL A 412 12.10 9.88 -2.20
N GLN A 413 13.41 9.90 -2.01
CA GLN A 413 14.23 8.69 -1.89
C GLN A 413 14.55 8.45 -0.43
N ARG A 414 14.51 7.18 -0.02
CA ARG A 414 15.02 6.76 1.28
C ARG A 414 15.95 5.58 1.08
N GLU A 415 17.16 5.71 1.62
CA GLU A 415 18.09 4.60 1.74
C GLU A 415 17.62 3.72 2.89
N CYS A 416 17.46 2.43 2.59
CA CYS A 416 17.21 1.46 3.64
C CYS A 416 18.58 1.00 4.11
N GLY A 417 19.00 1.47 5.28
CA GLY A 417 20.22 0.97 5.89
C GLY A 417 20.12 -0.55 6.01
N ALA A 418 21.18 -1.26 5.63
CA ALA A 418 21.29 -2.70 5.87
C ALA A 418 21.16 -2.93 7.37
N GLN A 419 19.93 -3.19 7.83
CA GLN A 419 19.71 -3.59 9.21
C GLN A 419 20.50 -4.89 9.39
N ASP A 420 21.30 -4.98 10.45
CA ASP A 420 22.10 -6.15 10.81
C ASP A 420 21.18 -7.38 11.01
N HIS A 421 20.75 -8.01 9.92
CA HIS A 421 19.97 -9.24 9.90
C HIS A 421 20.91 -10.43 10.17
N ARG A 422 21.66 -10.38 11.28
CA ARG A 422 22.49 -11.51 11.75
C ARG A 422 21.68 -12.67 12.33
N GLY A 423 20.34 -12.60 12.30
CA GLY A 423 19.46 -13.72 12.63
C GLY A 423 19.09 -14.50 11.37
N GLY A 424 19.79 -15.59 11.10
CA GLY A 424 19.41 -16.53 10.04
C GLY A 424 18.00 -17.05 10.29
N ASN A 425 17.12 -16.94 9.28
CA ASN A 425 15.71 -17.37 9.19
C ASN A 425 14.66 -16.25 8.99
N ALA A 426 15.06 -15.02 8.63
CA ALA A 426 14.09 -14.04 8.11
C ALA A 426 13.62 -14.44 6.69
N ARG A 427 12.78 -15.48 6.61
CA ARG A 427 11.95 -15.80 5.45
C ARG A 427 11.11 -14.56 5.15
N ARG A 428 11.21 -14.03 3.94
CA ARG A 428 10.72 -12.68 3.59
C ARG A 428 9.20 -12.60 3.67
N GLU A 429 8.71 -11.65 4.46
CA GLU A 429 7.33 -11.62 4.96
C GLU A 429 6.36 -10.77 4.12
N PHE A 430 6.84 -9.87 3.23
CA PHE A 430 5.99 -8.90 2.53
C PHE A 430 6.40 -8.65 1.07
N TRP A 431 5.44 -8.76 0.15
CA TRP A 431 5.63 -8.48 -1.28
C TRP A 431 4.59 -7.47 -1.77
N LEU A 432 4.91 -6.62 -2.74
CA LEU A 432 3.92 -5.77 -3.42
C LEU A 432 2.99 -6.70 -4.22
N ASP A 433 1.68 -6.41 -4.27
CA ASP A 433 0.75 -7.23 -5.05
C ASP A 433 0.64 -6.70 -6.50
N PRO A 434 1.39 -7.27 -7.46
CA PRO A 434 1.25 -6.92 -8.87
C PRO A 434 -0.05 -7.42 -9.48
N THR A 435 -0.74 -8.40 -8.88
CA THR A 435 -1.98 -9.00 -9.38
C THR A 435 -3.22 -8.14 -9.14
N THR A 436 -3.19 -7.20 -8.18
CA THR A 436 -4.09 -6.04 -8.19
C THR A 436 -3.96 -5.21 -9.48
N TRP A 437 -2.85 -5.36 -10.21
CA TRP A 437 -2.47 -4.58 -11.39
C TRP A 437 -2.09 -5.45 -12.60
N GLY A 438 -2.36 -6.76 -12.57
CA GLY A 438 -2.07 -7.68 -13.67
C GLY A 438 -0.59 -7.89 -14.06
N LEU A 439 0.39 -7.81 -13.14
CA LEU A 439 1.81 -8.14 -13.43
C LEU A 439 2.27 -9.48 -12.81
N GLY A 440 3.24 -10.12 -13.48
CA GLY A 440 3.67 -11.54 -13.40
C GLY A 440 3.86 -12.20 -12.02
N HIS A 441 4.19 -13.51 -12.05
CA HIS A 441 4.55 -14.35 -10.89
C HIS A 441 5.79 -13.91 -10.09
N ARG A 442 6.34 -12.72 -10.34
CA ARG A 442 7.47 -12.20 -9.59
C ARG A 442 6.93 -11.21 -8.56
N GLU A 443 6.89 -11.70 -7.34
CA GLU A 443 6.72 -10.90 -6.14
C GLU A 443 7.84 -9.85 -6.11
N GLU A 444 7.51 -8.56 -6.07
CA GLU A 444 8.47 -7.48 -5.84
C GLU A 444 8.54 -7.21 -4.34
N ASP A 445 9.70 -7.34 -3.70
CA ASP A 445 9.88 -7.01 -2.28
C ASP A 445 9.52 -5.53 -2.03
N MET A 446 8.88 -5.24 -0.89
CA MET A 446 8.50 -3.89 -0.49
C MET A 446 9.50 -3.26 0.46
N ALA A 447 9.80 -1.97 0.27
CA ALA A 447 10.63 -1.28 1.27
C ALA A 447 9.92 -1.11 2.61
N PRO A 448 10.72 -0.89 3.66
CA PRO A 448 10.25 -0.41 4.95
C PRO A 448 9.15 0.66 4.88
N TRP A 449 9.27 1.65 3.98
CA TRP A 449 8.23 2.68 3.75
C TRP A 449 6.83 2.12 3.43
N ALA A 450 6.75 1.08 2.61
CA ALA A 450 5.53 0.51 2.12
C ALA A 450 5.03 -0.54 3.12
N ARG A 451 5.93 -1.16 3.90
CA ARG A 451 5.57 -2.00 5.06
C ARG A 451 4.81 -1.21 6.11
N ASP A 452 5.19 0.05 6.33
CA ASP A 452 4.48 0.94 7.24
C ASP A 452 3.29 1.68 6.57
N ALA A 453 3.30 1.78 5.24
CA ALA A 453 2.19 2.36 4.47
C ALA A 453 0.98 1.44 4.45
N VAL A 454 -0.02 1.77 5.25
CA VAL A 454 -1.25 0.97 5.35
C VAL A 454 -2.09 1.00 4.06
N THR A 455 -1.91 1.99 3.19
CA THR A 455 -2.63 2.10 1.91
C THR A 455 -2.02 1.28 0.79
N ALA A 456 -0.78 0.80 0.93
CA ALA A 456 -0.11 0.01 -0.10
C ALA A 456 -0.64 -1.44 -0.09
N PRO A 457 -1.27 -1.93 -1.18
CA PRO A 457 -1.67 -3.33 -1.29
C PRO A 457 -0.45 -4.24 -1.26
N ARG A 458 -0.49 -5.31 -0.48
CA ARG A 458 0.67 -6.21 -0.29
C ARG A 458 0.30 -7.66 -0.07
N PHE A 459 1.17 -8.58 -0.45
CA PHE A 459 1.12 -9.99 -0.07
C PHE A 459 1.89 -10.26 1.21
N VAL A 460 1.36 -11.14 2.04
CA VAL A 460 1.98 -11.61 3.28
C VAL A 460 1.83 -13.13 3.36
N TRP A 461 2.90 -13.82 3.71
CA TRP A 461 2.86 -15.23 4.06
C TRP A 461 2.60 -15.36 5.56
N LEU A 462 1.48 -15.99 5.92
CA LEU A 462 1.17 -16.28 7.31
C LEU A 462 1.88 -17.56 7.77
N ASP A 463 3.21 -17.55 7.80
CA ASP A 463 3.95 -18.65 8.41
C ASP A 463 3.88 -18.51 9.94
N GLY A 464 3.69 -19.62 10.65
CA GLY A 464 3.52 -19.66 12.12
C GLY A 464 4.75 -19.23 12.94
N GLY A 465 5.81 -18.77 12.28
CA GLY A 465 7.04 -18.27 12.88
C GLY A 465 7.18 -16.75 12.92
N MET A 466 6.13 -15.96 12.61
CA MET A 466 6.21 -14.51 12.78
C MET A 466 6.42 -14.16 14.27
N GLU A 467 7.66 -13.86 14.65
CA GLU A 467 8.00 -13.33 15.97
C GLU A 467 7.65 -11.84 16.13
N THR A 468 7.13 -11.20 15.07
CA THR A 468 6.61 -9.85 15.20
C THR A 468 5.32 -9.87 16.04
N PRO A 469 5.14 -8.93 16.99
CA PRO A 469 3.95 -8.87 17.84
C PRO A 469 2.65 -8.85 17.03
N ASP A 470 2.69 -8.19 15.87
CA ASP A 470 1.56 -8.09 14.95
C ASP A 470 1.28 -9.40 14.21
N GLY A 471 2.33 -10.15 13.85
CA GLY A 471 2.25 -11.42 13.12
C GLY A 471 1.83 -12.61 13.99
N ALA A 472 2.34 -12.72 15.21
CA ALA A 472 1.90 -13.73 16.17
C ALA A 472 0.42 -13.55 16.56
N ALA A 473 -0.02 -12.30 16.76
CA ALA A 473 -1.44 -11.97 16.94
C ALA A 473 -2.25 -12.32 15.68
N LEU A 474 -1.72 -12.01 14.49
CA LEU A 474 -2.34 -12.39 13.21
C LEU A 474 -2.56 -13.90 13.10
N VAL A 475 -1.53 -14.71 13.32
CA VAL A 475 -1.56 -16.16 13.17
C VAL A 475 -2.47 -16.81 14.22
N GLY A 476 -2.43 -16.34 15.48
CA GLY A 476 -3.31 -16.84 16.54
C GLY A 476 -4.79 -16.56 16.28
N GLU A 477 -5.11 -15.39 15.73
CA GLU A 477 -6.49 -14.96 15.42
C GLU A 477 -7.03 -15.58 14.13
N VAL A 478 -6.16 -15.77 13.14
CA VAL A 478 -6.47 -16.41 11.86
C VAL A 478 -6.52 -17.94 12.00
N GLY A 479 -5.81 -18.51 12.98
CA GLY A 479 -5.67 -19.94 13.24
C GLY A 479 -6.95 -20.69 13.63
N ALA A 480 -8.04 -19.99 13.96
CA ALA A 480 -9.35 -20.63 14.12
C ALA A 480 -9.95 -21.09 12.77
N GLY A 481 -9.46 -20.58 11.64
CA GLY A 481 -10.12 -20.80 10.36
C GLY A 481 -9.32 -20.65 9.08
N VAL A 482 -8.01 -20.41 9.08
CA VAL A 482 -7.16 -20.36 7.86
C VAL A 482 -5.90 -21.17 8.10
N GLY A 483 -5.44 -21.92 7.09
CA GLY A 483 -4.21 -22.70 7.20
C GLY A 483 -3.00 -21.78 7.40
N VAL A 484 -2.09 -22.16 8.31
CA VAL A 484 -0.87 -21.44 8.74
C VAL A 484 0.21 -21.40 7.64
N SER A 485 -0.19 -21.33 6.37
CA SER A 485 0.71 -21.36 5.22
C SER A 485 0.08 -20.79 3.94
N GLU A 486 -0.95 -19.93 4.06
CA GLU A 486 -1.62 -19.34 2.89
C GLU A 486 -1.13 -17.90 2.63
N PRO A 487 -0.80 -17.54 1.37
CA PRO A 487 -0.52 -16.16 1.01
C PRO A 487 -1.79 -15.32 1.13
N CYS A 488 -1.67 -14.15 1.74
CA CYS A 488 -2.78 -13.23 2.02
C CYS A 488 -2.52 -11.88 1.39
N ARG A 489 -3.54 -11.22 0.83
CA ARG A 489 -3.43 -9.81 0.41
C ARG A 489 -3.84 -8.90 1.57
N VAL A 490 -3.08 -7.85 1.80
CA VAL A 490 -3.34 -6.84 2.81
C VAL A 490 -3.66 -5.53 2.13
N PHE A 491 -4.79 -4.95 2.52
CA PHE A 491 -5.21 -3.61 2.13
C PHE A 491 -5.44 -2.79 3.39
N GLY A 492 -5.50 -1.47 3.28
CA GLY A 492 -5.92 -0.67 4.40
C GLY A 492 -6.00 0.81 4.12
N ASP A 493 -6.56 1.52 5.10
CA ASP A 493 -6.49 2.96 5.24
C ASP A 493 -6.46 3.29 6.73
N GLU A 494 -6.59 4.56 7.07
CA GLU A 494 -6.51 5.08 8.45
C GLU A 494 -7.47 4.40 9.43
N ASP A 495 -8.59 3.89 8.94
CA ASP A 495 -9.64 3.32 9.75
C ASP A 495 -9.61 1.79 9.74
N PHE A 496 -9.16 1.17 8.63
CA PHE A 496 -9.23 -0.27 8.43
C PHE A 496 -7.92 -0.90 7.96
N GLN A 497 -7.69 -2.13 8.38
CA GLN A 497 -6.73 -3.05 7.77
C GLN A 497 -7.47 -4.33 7.39
N LEU A 498 -7.34 -4.75 6.14
CA LEU A 498 -8.01 -5.91 5.56
C LEU A 498 -6.98 -6.97 5.24
N LEU A 499 -7.26 -8.22 5.61
CA LEU A 499 -6.47 -9.38 5.23
C LEU A 499 -7.33 -10.35 4.45
N VAL A 500 -7.10 -10.42 3.15
CA VAL A 500 -7.82 -11.25 2.19
C VAL A 500 -7.13 -12.60 2.08
N THR A 501 -7.91 -13.66 2.22
CA THR A 501 -7.45 -15.06 2.17
C THR A 501 -8.31 -15.88 1.20
N GLY A 502 -7.96 -17.15 0.98
CA GLY A 502 -8.81 -18.07 0.22
C GLY A 502 -10.22 -18.26 0.83
N ARG A 503 -10.40 -17.99 2.12
CA ARG A 503 -11.64 -18.30 2.87
C ARG A 503 -12.50 -17.08 3.18
N GLY A 504 -11.94 -15.89 3.16
CA GLY A 504 -12.66 -14.64 3.40
C GLY A 504 -11.72 -13.47 3.61
N ILE A 505 -12.20 -12.46 4.31
CA ILE A 505 -11.46 -11.24 4.62
C ILE A 505 -11.54 -10.97 6.12
N LEU A 506 -10.40 -10.97 6.80
CA LEU A 506 -10.32 -10.47 8.17
C LEU A 506 -10.22 -8.94 8.14
N VAL A 507 -11.16 -8.27 8.81
CA VAL A 507 -11.22 -6.82 8.89
C VAL A 507 -10.86 -6.37 10.30
N ARG A 508 -9.83 -5.51 10.40
CA ARG A 508 -9.43 -4.82 11.63
C ARG A 508 -9.83 -3.36 11.51
N ALA A 509 -10.68 -2.89 12.42
CA ALA A 509 -11.14 -1.51 12.49
C ALA A 509 -10.52 -0.79 13.69
N TYR A 510 -9.82 0.32 13.42
CA TYR A 510 -9.14 1.15 14.42
C TYR A 510 -9.97 2.37 14.83
N ALA A 511 -10.91 2.79 13.98
CA ALA A 511 -11.86 3.84 14.31
C ALA A 511 -13.01 3.27 15.15
N ARG A 512 -13.31 3.91 16.30
CA ARG A 512 -14.60 3.75 16.98
C ARG A 512 -15.68 4.48 16.20
N THR A 513 -16.02 3.98 15.01
CA THR A 513 -17.27 4.35 14.36
C THR A 513 -18.39 3.82 15.23
N ALA A 514 -19.23 4.73 15.76
CA ALA A 514 -20.30 4.41 16.71
C ALA A 514 -21.26 3.32 16.20
N LEU A 515 -21.34 3.14 14.88
CA LEU A 515 -22.18 2.15 14.21
C LEU A 515 -21.56 0.74 14.16
N LEU A 516 -20.23 0.63 14.11
CA LEU A 516 -19.54 -0.65 13.94
C LEU A 516 -19.42 -1.39 15.27
N ALA A 517 -19.06 -0.70 16.36
CA ALA A 517 -18.76 -1.37 17.63
C ALA A 517 -19.89 -2.25 18.20
N PRO A 518 -21.18 -1.84 18.20
CA PRO A 518 -22.28 -2.70 18.66
C PRO A 518 -22.51 -3.90 17.75
N ARG A 519 -22.58 -3.67 16.43
CA ARG A 519 -22.79 -4.72 15.42
C ARG A 519 -21.67 -5.75 15.43
N MET A 520 -20.43 -5.31 15.62
CA MET A 520 -19.27 -6.20 15.67
C MET A 520 -19.33 -7.19 16.85
N ARG A 521 -19.89 -6.79 18.00
CA ARG A 521 -20.10 -7.70 19.13
C ARG A 521 -21.15 -8.76 18.82
N GLU A 522 -22.25 -8.35 18.18
CA GLU A 522 -23.30 -9.27 17.72
C GLU A 522 -22.77 -10.25 16.67
N LEU A 523 -21.90 -9.77 15.78
CA LEU A 523 -21.23 -10.56 14.75
C LEU A 523 -20.29 -11.62 15.30
N ALA A 524 -19.44 -11.26 16.27
CA ALA A 524 -18.55 -12.22 16.90
C ALA A 524 -19.35 -13.38 17.54
N ALA A 525 -20.48 -13.05 18.17
CA ALA A 525 -21.40 -14.04 18.73
C ALA A 525 -22.08 -14.90 17.65
N ALA A 526 -22.52 -14.28 16.54
CA ALA A 526 -23.16 -15.00 15.43
C ALA A 526 -22.16 -15.90 14.66
N GLN A 527 -20.91 -15.49 14.51
CA GLN A 527 -19.89 -16.25 13.79
C GLN A 527 -19.53 -17.56 14.49
N ALA A 528 -19.44 -17.55 15.83
CA ALA A 528 -19.26 -18.75 16.63
C ALA A 528 -20.38 -19.80 16.42
N ALA A 529 -21.57 -19.36 16.01
CA ALA A 529 -22.70 -20.26 15.74
C ALA A 529 -22.70 -20.84 14.31
N VAL A 530 -22.05 -20.20 13.34
CA VAL A 530 -22.17 -20.51 11.89
C VAL A 530 -21.02 -21.38 11.36
N GLU A 531 -19.97 -21.64 12.15
CA GLU A 531 -18.85 -22.53 11.77
C GLU A 531 -19.25 -23.96 11.34
N LYS A 532 -20.51 -24.37 11.55
CA LYS A 532 -21.02 -25.71 11.18
C LYS A 532 -21.55 -25.84 9.73
N THR A 533 -21.45 -24.81 8.90
CA THR A 533 -22.00 -24.86 7.53
C THR A 533 -20.97 -25.39 6.53
N ALA A 534 -21.36 -26.32 5.65
CA ALA A 534 -20.48 -26.93 4.64
C ALA A 534 -19.91 -25.88 3.65
N LEU A 535 -18.60 -25.98 3.37
CA LEU A 535 -17.89 -25.17 2.37
C LEU A 535 -18.06 -25.81 0.99
N VAL A 536 -18.31 -24.99 -0.03
CA VAL A 536 -18.32 -25.42 -1.44
C VAL A 536 -17.15 -24.75 -2.15
N ASP A 537 -16.40 -25.52 -2.95
CA ASP A 537 -15.31 -24.99 -3.76
C ASP A 537 -15.85 -24.01 -4.82
N ALA A 538 -15.20 -22.84 -4.95
CA ALA A 538 -15.56 -21.87 -5.97
C ALA A 538 -15.32 -22.43 -7.37
N VAL A 539 -16.27 -22.17 -8.29
CA VAL A 539 -15.97 -22.18 -9.72
C VAL A 539 -14.91 -21.10 -9.96
N ARG A 540 -13.79 -21.46 -10.59
CA ARG A 540 -12.65 -20.56 -10.77
C ARG A 540 -13.11 -19.23 -11.41
N PRO A 541 -13.00 -18.08 -10.72
CA PRO A 541 -13.08 -16.80 -11.40
C PRO A 541 -11.98 -16.75 -12.46
N VAL A 542 -12.24 -16.05 -13.56
CA VAL A 542 -11.24 -15.81 -14.60
C VAL A 542 -10.22 -14.83 -14.02
N ASP A 543 -9.23 -15.38 -13.34
CA ASP A 543 -8.06 -14.65 -12.91
C ASP A 543 -7.19 -14.42 -14.15
N LEU A 544 -7.02 -13.16 -14.51
CA LEU A 544 -6.13 -12.78 -15.61
C LEU A 544 -4.71 -12.95 -15.13
N LYS A 545 -4.23 -14.19 -15.13
CA LYS A 545 -2.82 -14.45 -14.90
C LYS A 545 -2.04 -13.67 -15.95
N PRO A 546 -1.14 -12.76 -15.54
CA PRO A 546 -0.18 -12.20 -16.46
C PRO A 546 0.64 -13.33 -17.07
N LEU A 547 0.75 -13.36 -18.39
CA LEU A 547 1.84 -14.09 -19.02
C LEU A 547 3.14 -13.44 -18.54
N GLY A 548 3.84 -14.09 -17.60
CA GLY A 548 5.29 -14.02 -17.63
C GLY A 548 5.69 -14.43 -19.03
N GLY A 549 6.58 -13.68 -19.69
CA GLY A 549 7.06 -14.01 -21.02
C GLY A 549 7.74 -15.37 -21.01
N THR A 550 6.96 -16.45 -21.11
CA THR A 550 7.44 -17.71 -21.64
C THR A 550 7.70 -17.44 -23.10
N ARG A 551 8.99 -17.50 -23.46
CA ARG A 551 9.46 -17.46 -24.84
C ARG A 551 8.54 -18.34 -25.69
N LEU A 552 7.91 -17.75 -26.70
CA LEU A 552 7.54 -18.49 -27.90
C LEU A 552 8.81 -18.85 -28.64
#